data_AF-A0A0V1AN72-F1
#
_entry.id   AF-A0A0V1AN72-F1
#
_cell.length_a   1.000
_cell.length_b   1.000
_cell.length_c   1.000
_cell.angle_alpha   90.00
_cell.angle_beta   90.00
_cell.angle_gamma   90.00
#
_symmetry.space_group_name_H-M   'P 1'
#
loop_
_entity.id
_entity.type
_entity.pdbx_description
1 polymer ?
#
loop_
_entity_poly.entity_id
_entity_poly.type
_entity_poly.pdbx_seq_one_letter_code
_entity_poly.pdbx_strand_id
1 'polypeptide(L)'
;FCWSDDNRDIFWAYAVKRSNIFGDPFKLAYDGKCTLFTVDKLHLKQVSEKADTEKFSFKTARENKPSELSILIKFTGLVHLDFRNAEAGSLDERKKGPIQFLDILFAQGRSSPIFELSKSFKAVRNSFYCIPQGAGADMKYGIELWRGLFISARVIDGFRPAINIDVSHSCFYKRQSLINLICDILNGDEREVKFHPNQLRLDTRLQPEQLSLLIPELKGVSIHTTHRNQDRIYRIKDILSTAVSMKFKRDGKEVSVAEYFRDVYGPLKYPNLPLVQVGSKTKAIYFPVELCQVANCQRYNKKLKACQTTSIIRFASTDAPTRNLKCIDMVKKSNFNSDPFLKSFGVQIKAEPMIVDGRVLPPPRLEYGKGNGGRQIILTPKDGAWNSNEFKFFESAYCESFGFVSFLPPHKASMLQEFCLQIVRTCRSTGIEMPDSPKFYEQARKNDTVEMVFKRIADKCDRDGIKCDLVFVALFSSEQYGNDC
;
A
#
# COMPACT_ATOMS: atom_id res chain seq x y z
N PHE A 1 15.52 -2.68 16.52
CA PHE A 1 14.96 -2.36 15.20
C PHE A 1 14.62 -0.88 15.15
N CYS A 2 15.56 -0.07 14.68
CA CYS A 2 15.36 1.36 14.48
C CYS A 2 14.55 1.57 13.20
N TRP A 3 13.59 2.49 13.20
CA TRP A 3 12.84 2.82 11.99
C TRP A 3 13.72 3.64 11.05
N SER A 4 13.49 3.55 9.74
CA SER A 4 14.35 4.23 8.75
C SER A 4 14.40 5.76 8.93
N ASP A 5 13.33 6.38 9.46
CA ASP A 5 13.32 7.81 9.75
C ASP A 5 14.18 8.14 10.97
N ASP A 6 14.05 7.36 12.07
CA ASP A 6 14.85 7.55 13.29
C ASP A 6 16.35 7.47 12.98
N ASN A 7 16.77 6.53 12.12
CA ASN A 7 18.16 6.43 11.64
C ASN A 7 18.65 7.66 10.87
N ARG A 8 17.77 8.31 10.08
CA ARG A 8 18.11 9.53 9.35
C ARG A 8 18.32 10.67 10.34
N ASP A 9 17.40 10.86 11.27
CA ASP A 9 17.49 11.91 12.29
C ASP A 9 18.77 11.76 13.12
N ILE A 10 19.08 10.54 13.56
CA ILE A 10 20.31 10.21 14.29
C ILE A 10 21.54 10.55 13.45
N PHE A 11 21.62 10.04 12.21
CA PHE A 11 22.80 10.24 11.36
C PHE A 11 23.04 11.71 11.07
N TRP A 12 22.00 12.46 10.69
CA TRP A 12 22.17 13.87 10.33
C TRP A 12 22.51 14.75 11.53
N ALA A 13 21.93 14.47 12.71
CA ALA A 13 22.36 15.13 13.94
C ALA A 13 23.83 14.82 14.29
N TYR A 14 24.26 13.57 14.08
CA TYR A 14 25.64 13.16 14.27
C TYR A 14 26.59 13.84 13.25
N ALA A 15 26.21 13.87 11.98
CA ALA A 15 27.00 14.47 10.90
C ALA A 15 27.22 15.97 11.13
N VAL A 16 26.19 16.71 11.54
CA VAL A 16 26.29 18.12 11.90
C VAL A 16 27.22 18.32 13.10
N LYS A 17 27.13 17.47 14.13
CA LYS A 17 28.01 17.55 15.31
C LYS A 17 29.47 17.21 14.98
N ARG A 18 29.71 16.35 13.99
CA ARG A 18 31.02 15.92 13.51
C ARG A 18 31.41 16.62 12.20
N SER A 19 31.13 17.92 12.09
CA SER A 19 31.51 18.73 10.92
C SER A 19 33.01 18.71 10.62
N ASN A 20 33.86 18.47 11.63
CA ASN A 20 35.30 18.27 11.45
C ASN A 20 35.66 17.01 10.65
N ILE A 21 34.77 16.00 10.62
CA ILE A 21 34.94 14.77 9.84
C ILE A 21 34.22 14.90 8.49
N PHE A 22 32.97 15.37 8.53
CA PHE A 22 32.08 15.34 7.36
C PHE A 22 32.10 16.60 6.49
N GLY A 23 32.63 17.71 6.99
CA GLY A 23 32.65 18.98 6.27
C GLY A 23 31.24 19.48 5.96
N ASP A 24 31.01 19.80 4.68
CA ASP A 24 29.71 20.24 4.19
C ASP A 24 28.71 19.07 4.13
N PRO A 25 27.62 19.12 4.90
CA PRO A 25 26.64 18.03 4.92
C PRO A 25 25.92 17.83 3.58
N PHE A 26 25.89 18.81 2.68
CA PHE A 26 25.30 18.65 1.34
C PHE A 26 26.15 17.80 0.40
N LYS A 27 27.40 17.51 0.77
CA LYS A 27 28.28 16.55 0.09
C LYS A 27 28.12 15.10 0.57
N LEU A 28 27.07 14.84 1.36
CA LEU A 28 26.75 13.51 1.91
C LEU A 28 25.43 13.00 1.33
N ALA A 29 25.37 11.70 1.05
CA ALA A 29 24.14 11.02 0.64
C ALA A 29 23.96 9.71 1.43
N TYR A 30 23.02 9.72 2.38
CA TYR A 30 22.74 8.61 3.28
C TYR A 30 21.39 7.93 2.98
N ASP A 31 21.38 6.60 2.96
CA ASP A 31 20.18 5.80 2.65
C ASP A 31 19.17 5.68 3.82
N GLY A 32 19.55 6.10 5.02
CA GLY A 32 18.73 5.93 6.24
C GLY A 32 18.91 4.56 6.92
N LYS A 33 19.90 3.78 6.51
CA LYS A 33 20.20 2.45 7.05
C LYS A 33 21.68 2.27 7.34
N CYS A 34 22.50 2.06 6.32
CA CYS A 34 23.91 1.71 6.48
C CYS A 34 24.82 2.17 5.34
N THR A 35 24.25 2.78 4.28
CA THR A 35 25.02 3.20 3.10
C THR A 35 25.15 4.71 3.09
N LEU A 36 26.39 5.20 3.10
CA LEU A 36 26.73 6.62 3.00
C LEU A 36 27.68 6.83 1.82
N PHE A 37 27.35 7.76 0.93
CA PHE A 37 28.23 8.25 -0.12
C PHE A 37 28.70 9.65 0.20
N THR A 38 29.94 9.95 -0.15
CA THR A 38 30.57 11.26 0.06
C THR A 38 31.25 11.72 -1.21
N VAL A 39 31.23 13.03 -1.48
CA VAL A 39 32.02 13.62 -2.57
C VAL A 39 33.50 13.62 -2.21
N ASP A 40 33.80 14.10 -1.00
CA ASP A 40 35.17 14.21 -0.51
C ASP A 40 35.55 12.93 0.27
N LYS A 41 36.83 12.55 0.22
CA LYS A 41 37.35 11.42 1.00
C LYS A 41 37.36 11.78 2.48
N LEU A 42 36.66 11.03 3.31
CA LEU A 42 36.67 11.24 4.76
C LEU A 42 38.01 10.78 5.36
N HIS A 43 38.61 11.62 6.21
CA HIS A 43 39.81 11.29 6.97
C HIS A 43 39.44 10.53 8.25
N LEU A 44 39.10 9.24 8.09
CA LEU A 44 38.79 8.34 9.20
C LEU A 44 40.08 7.85 9.86
N LYS A 45 40.08 7.67 11.19
CA LYS A 45 41.19 7.02 11.92
C LYS A 45 41.40 5.61 11.36
N GLN A 46 42.66 5.17 11.25
CA GLN A 46 43.00 3.87 10.64
C GLN A 46 42.22 2.72 11.29
N VAL A 47 41.58 1.93 10.44
CA VAL A 47 40.72 0.80 10.80
C VAL A 47 41.60 -0.39 11.17
N SER A 48 41.85 -0.61 12.47
CA SER A 48 42.31 -1.91 12.96
C SER A 48 41.13 -2.88 13.05
N GLU A 49 41.38 -4.19 13.11
CA GLU A 49 40.33 -5.25 13.16
C GLU A 49 39.37 -5.13 14.36
N LYS A 50 39.69 -4.30 15.36
CA LYS A 50 38.78 -3.88 16.43
C LYS A 50 38.45 -2.41 16.24
N ALA A 51 37.45 -2.12 15.42
CA ALA A 51 37.05 -0.75 15.15
C ALA A 51 36.48 -0.08 16.40
N ASP A 52 37.02 1.08 16.78
CA ASP A 52 36.48 1.90 17.86
C ASP A 52 35.12 2.47 17.45
N THR A 53 34.07 2.06 18.16
CA THR A 53 32.74 2.67 18.01
C THR A 53 32.70 4.02 18.69
N GLU A 54 32.17 5.03 18.01
CA GLU A 54 31.90 6.31 18.65
C GLU A 54 30.55 6.27 19.35
N LYS A 55 30.53 6.71 20.62
CA LYS A 55 29.30 6.87 21.39
C LYS A 55 28.64 8.20 21.04
N PHE A 56 27.38 8.15 20.66
CA PHE A 56 26.56 9.32 20.36
C PHE A 56 25.22 9.24 21.10
N SER A 57 24.94 10.25 21.91
CA SER A 57 23.67 10.34 22.64
C SER A 57 22.63 11.09 21.79
N PHE A 58 21.49 10.47 21.55
CA PHE A 58 20.39 11.06 20.78
C PHE A 58 19.03 10.66 21.35
N LYS A 59 18.07 11.58 21.34
CA LYS A 59 16.70 11.33 21.79
C LYS A 59 15.77 11.20 20.58
N THR A 60 15.28 10.00 20.32
CA THR A 60 14.26 9.77 19.29
C THR A 60 12.87 10.18 19.80
N ALA A 61 11.92 10.40 18.88
CA ALA A 61 10.53 10.69 19.21
C ALA A 61 9.81 9.54 19.96
N ARG A 62 10.43 8.37 20.10
CA ARG A 62 9.83 7.19 20.77
C ARG A 62 10.29 7.04 22.21
N GLU A 63 11.27 7.82 22.63
CA GLU A 63 11.98 7.65 23.90
C GLU A 63 11.84 8.89 24.79
N ASN A 64 11.74 8.68 26.10
CA ASN A 64 11.62 9.79 27.06
C ASN A 64 12.97 10.45 27.34
N LYS A 65 14.06 9.70 27.25
CA LYS A 65 15.43 10.12 27.54
C LYS A 65 16.32 9.82 26.32
N PRO A 66 17.41 10.56 26.12
CA PRO A 66 18.41 10.21 25.12
C PRO A 66 18.95 8.80 25.35
N SER A 67 19.12 8.05 24.27
CA SER A 67 19.80 6.76 24.26
C SER A 67 21.24 6.94 23.76
N GLU A 68 22.16 6.18 24.34
CA GLU A 68 23.54 6.12 23.86
C GLU A 68 23.64 5.10 22.72
N LEU A 69 24.07 5.57 21.55
CA LEU A 69 24.20 4.80 20.33
C LEU A 69 25.68 4.61 20.00
N SER A 70 26.04 3.46 19.47
CA SER A 70 27.38 3.20 18.94
C SER A 70 27.36 3.35 17.42
N ILE A 71 28.15 4.28 16.88
CA ILE A 71 28.25 4.53 15.45
C ILE A 71 29.61 4.05 14.96
N LEU A 72 29.60 3.22 13.92
CA LEU A 72 30.78 2.71 13.23
C LEU A 72 30.72 3.17 11.77
N ILE A 73 31.81 3.79 11.30
CA ILE A 73 31.96 4.21 9.92
C ILE A 73 33.17 3.49 9.34
N LYS A 74 32.95 2.72 8.27
CA LYS A 74 33.98 1.97 7.58
C LYS A 74 33.96 2.32 6.09
N PHE A 75 35.13 2.63 5.54
CA PHE A 75 35.29 2.77 4.10
C PHE A 75 35.10 1.40 3.43
N THR A 76 34.20 1.33 2.45
CA THR A 76 33.84 0.08 1.77
C THR A 76 34.38 0.01 0.34
N GLY A 77 34.51 1.15 -0.34
CA GLY A 77 35.00 1.20 -1.72
C GLY A 77 34.67 2.52 -2.40
N LEU A 78 35.14 2.67 -3.64
CA LEU A 78 34.80 3.79 -4.51
C LEU A 78 33.68 3.38 -5.47
N VAL A 79 32.77 4.31 -5.77
CA VAL A 79 31.78 4.13 -6.83
C VAL A 79 32.25 4.88 -8.07
N HIS A 80 32.54 4.16 -9.13
CA HIS A 80 32.94 4.74 -10.41
C HIS A 80 31.70 5.16 -11.20
N LEU A 81 31.56 6.46 -11.48
CA LEU A 81 30.50 7.02 -12.32
C LEU A 81 31.01 7.20 -13.76
N ASP A 82 31.39 6.11 -14.42
CA ASP A 82 31.76 6.14 -15.84
C ASP A 82 30.58 5.66 -16.71
N PHE A 83 29.80 6.62 -17.19
CA PHE A 83 28.71 6.40 -18.13
C PHE A 83 29.13 6.66 -19.58
N ARG A 84 30.42 6.95 -19.84
CA ARG A 84 30.94 7.26 -21.18
C ARG A 84 31.55 6.03 -21.85
N ASN A 85 32.18 5.15 -21.08
CA ASN A 85 32.83 3.95 -21.61
C ASN A 85 31.99 2.69 -21.35
N ALA A 86 31.29 2.21 -22.39
CA ALA A 86 30.41 1.04 -22.32
C ALA A 86 31.11 -0.30 -22.03
N GLU A 87 32.44 -0.37 -22.20
CA GLU A 87 33.22 -1.61 -22.28
C GLU A 87 33.92 -2.01 -20.97
N ALA A 88 34.05 -1.13 -19.97
CA ALA A 88 34.82 -1.41 -18.76
C ALA A 88 33.95 -1.93 -17.60
N GLY A 89 34.34 -3.06 -16.99
CA GLY A 89 33.92 -3.45 -15.64
C GLY A 89 32.78 -4.45 -15.49
N SER A 90 32.57 -4.90 -14.25
CA SER A 90 31.50 -5.81 -13.85
C SER A 90 30.11 -5.15 -13.94
N LEU A 91 29.02 -5.93 -13.86
CA LEU A 91 27.65 -5.37 -13.87
C LEU A 91 27.40 -4.43 -12.68
N ASP A 92 28.07 -4.66 -11.55
CA ASP A 92 27.90 -3.88 -10.32
C ASP A 92 28.51 -2.49 -10.47
N GLU A 93 29.75 -2.42 -10.96
CA GLU A 93 30.47 -1.19 -11.27
C GLU A 93 29.79 -0.38 -12.37
N ARG A 94 29.24 -1.05 -13.39
CA ARG A 94 28.59 -0.38 -14.52
C ARG A 94 27.19 0.13 -14.24
N LYS A 95 26.43 -0.53 -13.34
CA LYS A 95 24.99 -0.27 -13.19
C LYS A 95 24.55 -0.20 -11.73
N LYS A 96 24.74 -1.24 -10.93
CA LYS A 96 24.08 -1.35 -9.62
C LYS A 96 24.57 -0.30 -8.62
N GLY A 97 25.89 -0.14 -8.46
CA GLY A 97 26.47 0.87 -7.56
C GLY A 97 26.08 2.31 -7.94
N PRO A 98 26.30 2.72 -9.21
CA PRO A 98 25.90 4.04 -9.68
C PRO A 98 24.39 4.32 -9.58
N ILE A 99 23.52 3.36 -9.94
CA ILE A 99 22.05 3.51 -9.83
C ILE A 99 21.65 3.65 -8.36
N GLN A 100 22.19 2.81 -7.47
CA GLN A 100 21.89 2.88 -6.04
C GLN A 100 22.32 4.23 -5.46
N PHE A 101 23.53 4.70 -5.81
CA PHE A 101 24.01 6.02 -5.43
C PHE A 101 23.05 7.13 -5.90
N LEU A 102 22.68 7.15 -7.18
CA LEU A 102 21.78 8.16 -7.73
C LEU A 102 20.38 8.12 -7.09
N ASP A 103 19.83 6.94 -6.84
CA ASP A 103 18.55 6.78 -6.12
C ASP A 103 18.62 7.38 -4.71
N ILE A 104 19.71 7.14 -3.98
CA ILE A 104 19.93 7.70 -2.64
C ILE A 104 20.12 9.22 -2.72
N LEU A 105 20.84 9.71 -3.72
CA LEU A 105 21.07 11.14 -3.91
C LEU A 105 19.78 11.90 -4.25
N PHE A 106 18.96 11.38 -5.18
CA PHE A 106 17.67 11.97 -5.55
C PHE A 106 16.69 12.05 -4.36
N ALA A 107 16.88 11.21 -3.35
CA ALA A 107 16.08 11.23 -2.14
C ALA A 107 16.48 12.32 -1.13
N GLN A 108 17.73 12.82 -1.14
CA GLN A 108 18.25 13.62 -0.02
C GLN A 108 17.46 14.89 0.23
N GLY A 109 17.20 15.70 -0.81
CA GLY A 109 16.45 16.95 -0.64
C GLY A 109 15.04 16.78 -0.07
N ARG A 110 14.43 15.60 -0.20
CA ARG A 110 13.06 15.32 0.28
C ARG A 110 13.01 14.44 1.53
N SER A 111 14.14 13.95 2.01
CA SER A 111 14.20 13.01 3.15
C SER A 111 15.24 13.37 4.20
N SER A 112 16.12 14.34 3.93
CA SER A 112 17.12 14.79 4.86
C SER A 112 16.57 15.89 5.79
N PRO A 113 16.57 15.68 7.12
CA PRO A 113 16.03 16.63 8.09
C PRO A 113 16.80 17.96 8.17
N ILE A 114 18.02 18.03 7.61
CA ILE A 114 18.80 19.28 7.56
C ILE A 114 18.34 20.25 6.47
N PHE A 115 17.44 19.81 5.58
CA PHE A 115 16.91 20.65 4.52
C PHE A 115 15.39 20.84 4.67
N GLU A 116 14.95 22.10 4.65
CA GLU A 116 13.57 22.50 4.97
C GLU A 116 12.54 21.84 4.05
N LEU A 117 12.91 21.60 2.79
CA LEU A 117 12.05 20.95 1.81
C LEU A 117 11.52 19.59 2.31
N SER A 118 12.32 18.85 3.08
CA SER A 118 11.93 17.53 3.60
C SER A 118 10.69 17.58 4.50
N LYS A 119 10.40 18.71 5.15
CA LYS A 119 9.21 18.87 6.00
C LYS A 119 7.90 18.91 5.22
N SER A 120 7.97 19.10 3.89
CA SER A 120 6.80 19.10 3.00
C SER A 120 6.51 17.74 2.39
N PHE A 121 7.36 16.73 2.64
CA PHE A 121 7.23 15.41 2.04
C PHE A 121 7.32 14.29 3.07
N LYS A 122 6.62 13.20 2.81
CA LYS A 122 6.89 11.90 3.42
C LYS A 122 7.54 10.99 2.39
N ALA A 123 8.82 10.70 2.60
CA ALA A 123 9.56 9.72 1.81
C ALA A 123 9.13 8.29 2.16
N VAL A 124 8.88 7.48 1.13
CA VAL A 124 8.58 6.05 1.26
C VAL A 124 9.19 5.33 0.06
N ARG A 125 10.33 4.67 0.29
CA ARG A 125 11.16 4.11 -0.78
C ARG A 125 11.50 5.22 -1.78
N ASN A 126 11.23 4.99 -3.07
CA ASN A 126 11.50 5.89 -4.18
C ASN A 126 10.34 6.88 -4.46
N SER A 127 9.34 6.95 -3.58
CA SER A 127 8.23 7.90 -3.70
C SER A 127 8.28 8.94 -2.58
N PHE A 128 8.00 10.19 -2.93
CA PHE A 128 7.95 11.34 -2.01
C PHE A 128 6.54 11.93 -2.05
N TYR A 129 5.75 11.67 -1.01
CA TYR A 129 4.35 12.10 -0.95
C TYR A 129 4.23 13.47 -0.31
N CYS A 130 3.53 14.39 -0.96
CA CYS A 130 3.32 15.73 -0.43
C CYS A 130 2.43 15.66 0.81
N ILE A 131 2.87 16.28 1.90
CA ILE A 131 2.05 16.43 3.10
C ILE A 131 1.00 17.52 2.82
N PRO A 132 -0.30 17.21 2.86
CA PRO A 132 -1.33 18.19 2.57
C PRO A 132 -1.38 19.28 3.65
N GLN A 133 -1.51 20.54 3.22
CA GLN A 133 -1.66 21.69 4.13
C GLN A 133 -3.09 21.84 4.70
N GLY A 134 -4.05 21.09 4.16
CA GLY A 134 -5.44 21.03 4.60
C GLY A 134 -5.96 19.59 4.57
N ALA A 135 -7.28 19.42 4.52
CA ALA A 135 -7.88 18.09 4.38
C ALA A 135 -7.49 17.48 3.02
N GLY A 136 -6.91 16.28 3.03
CA GLY A 136 -6.66 15.51 1.82
C GLY A 136 -7.94 14.94 1.22
N ALA A 137 -7.80 14.22 0.10
CA ALA A 137 -8.93 13.51 -0.49
C ALA A 137 -9.34 12.33 0.41
N ASP A 138 -10.52 12.41 1.03
CA ASP A 138 -11.02 11.42 1.99
C ASP A 138 -11.34 10.08 1.33
N MET A 139 -10.67 9.01 1.77
CA MET A 139 -10.87 7.64 1.29
C MET A 139 -11.66 6.78 2.29
N LYS A 140 -12.44 7.41 3.19
CA LYS A 140 -13.23 6.77 4.25
C LYS A 140 -12.37 6.00 5.26
N TYR A 141 -12.96 5.54 6.36
CA TYR A 141 -12.24 4.81 7.43
C TYR A 141 -11.02 5.57 8.01
N GLY A 142 -11.07 6.91 7.98
CA GLY A 142 -10.05 7.77 8.59
C GLY A 142 -8.73 7.82 7.86
N ILE A 143 -8.74 7.50 6.56
CA ILE A 143 -7.59 7.64 5.67
C ILE A 143 -7.86 8.64 4.55
N GLU A 144 -6.79 9.22 4.03
CA GLU A 144 -6.81 10.17 2.93
C GLU A 144 -5.75 9.80 1.89
N LEU A 145 -6.00 10.17 0.64
CA LEU A 145 -5.10 9.91 -0.48
C LEU A 145 -4.11 11.06 -0.65
N TRP A 146 -2.82 10.74 -0.59
CA TRP A 146 -1.75 11.70 -0.85
C TRP A 146 -1.18 11.46 -2.25
N ARG A 147 -0.95 12.55 -2.98
CA ARG A 147 -0.20 12.55 -4.24
C ARG A 147 1.28 12.71 -3.92
N GLY A 148 2.11 12.01 -4.68
CA GLY A 148 3.56 12.06 -4.56
C GLY A 148 4.25 11.96 -5.90
N LEU A 149 5.57 12.01 -5.81
CA LEU A 149 6.51 11.92 -6.91
C LEU A 149 7.31 10.63 -6.77
N PHE A 150 7.19 9.73 -7.74
CA PHE A 150 8.09 8.59 -7.85
C PHE A 150 9.34 9.02 -8.62
N ILE A 151 10.52 8.67 -8.13
CA ILE A 151 11.81 8.97 -8.75
C ILE A 151 12.68 7.71 -8.73
N SER A 152 13.26 7.35 -9.87
CA SER A 152 14.28 6.29 -9.90
C SER A 152 15.34 6.55 -10.96
N ALA A 153 16.58 6.21 -10.66
CA ALA A 153 17.69 6.18 -11.60
C ALA A 153 17.59 4.95 -12.51
N ARG A 154 17.97 5.12 -13.77
CA ARG A 154 18.02 4.10 -14.81
C ARG A 154 19.29 4.29 -15.63
N VAL A 155 19.79 3.20 -16.19
CA VAL A 155 20.82 3.22 -17.24
C VAL A 155 20.12 2.80 -18.53
N ILE A 156 20.09 3.70 -19.50
CA ILE A 156 19.46 3.48 -20.81
C ILE A 156 20.53 3.11 -21.86
N ASP A 157 20.10 2.98 -23.11
CA ASP A 157 20.97 2.63 -24.22
C ASP A 157 22.15 3.60 -24.38
N GLY A 158 23.31 3.04 -24.72
CA GLY A 158 24.60 3.72 -24.69
C GLY A 158 25.12 4.04 -23.28
N PHE A 159 24.70 3.30 -22.26
CA PHE A 159 25.10 3.46 -20.84
C PHE A 159 24.81 4.84 -20.25
N ARG A 160 23.89 5.61 -20.83
CA ARG A 160 23.54 6.94 -20.34
C ARG A 160 22.67 6.84 -19.07
N PRO A 161 22.91 7.68 -18.05
CA PRO A 161 22.04 7.76 -16.89
C PRO A 161 20.76 8.51 -17.26
N ALA A 162 19.63 8.00 -16.80
CA ALA A 162 18.32 8.62 -16.95
C ALA A 162 17.59 8.62 -15.61
N ILE A 163 16.75 9.64 -15.41
CA ILE A 163 15.84 9.73 -14.28
C ILE A 163 14.43 9.39 -14.78
N ASN A 164 13.82 8.40 -14.15
CA ASN A 164 12.43 8.03 -14.37
C ASN A 164 11.56 8.68 -13.30
N ILE A 165 10.60 9.49 -13.73
CA ILE A 165 9.74 10.30 -12.87
C ILE A 165 8.28 10.03 -13.21
N ASP A 166 7.48 9.76 -12.19
CA ASP A 166 6.06 9.47 -12.37
C ASP A 166 5.21 9.99 -11.20
N VAL A 167 3.91 10.18 -11.46
CA VAL A 167 2.94 10.47 -10.40
C VAL A 167 2.72 9.22 -9.57
N SER A 168 2.80 9.37 -8.25
CA SER A 168 2.52 8.30 -7.30
C SER A 168 1.35 8.69 -6.39
N HIS A 169 0.59 7.71 -5.91
CA HIS A 169 -0.47 7.94 -4.93
C HIS A 169 -0.39 6.89 -3.82
N SER A 170 -0.62 7.29 -2.58
CA SER A 170 -0.74 6.35 -1.47
C SER A 170 -1.61 6.91 -0.36
N CYS A 171 -2.24 6.01 0.40
CA CYS A 171 -3.09 6.38 1.51
C CYS A 171 -2.28 6.61 2.78
N PHE A 172 -2.68 7.61 3.53
CA PHE A 172 -2.16 7.95 4.85
C PHE A 172 -3.33 8.08 5.83
N TYR A 173 -3.08 7.81 7.11
CA TYR A 173 -4.07 8.12 8.12
C TYR A 173 -4.24 9.64 8.24
N LYS A 174 -5.49 10.11 8.34
CA LYS A 174 -5.79 11.52 8.57
C LYS A 174 -5.13 12.00 9.86
N ARG A 175 -4.71 13.27 9.89
CA ARG A 175 -4.27 13.93 11.13
C ARG A 175 -5.49 14.26 11.99
N GLN A 176 -5.83 13.38 12.92
CA GLN A 176 -7.03 13.52 13.75
C GLN A 176 -6.87 12.90 15.15
N SER A 177 -7.84 13.18 16.04
CA SER A 177 -7.94 12.48 17.32
C SER A 177 -8.24 10.99 17.09
N LEU A 178 -7.85 10.15 18.04
CA LEU A 178 -8.16 8.72 17.94
C LEU A 178 -9.68 8.46 18.02
N ILE A 179 -10.44 9.31 18.73
CA ILE A 179 -11.90 9.29 18.72
C ILE A 179 -12.45 9.48 17.30
N ASN A 180 -11.96 10.49 16.55
CA ASN A 180 -12.42 10.72 15.19
C ASN A 180 -12.10 9.53 14.28
N LEU A 181 -10.91 8.94 14.42
CA LEU A 181 -10.55 7.73 13.68
C LEU A 181 -11.47 6.55 14.02
N ILE A 182 -11.82 6.37 15.29
CA ILE A 182 -12.79 5.34 15.73
C ILE A 182 -14.14 5.58 15.06
N CYS A 183 -14.67 6.81 15.12
CA CYS A 183 -15.93 7.16 14.45
C CYS A 183 -15.86 6.91 12.94
N ASP A 184 -14.79 7.32 12.27
CA ASP A 184 -14.60 7.10 10.83
C ASP A 184 -14.59 5.61 10.47
N ILE A 185 -13.96 4.76 11.29
CA ILE A 185 -13.92 3.31 11.07
C ILE A 185 -15.31 2.69 11.26
N LEU A 186 -16.04 3.12 12.30
CA LEU A 186 -17.38 2.60 12.60
C LEU A 186 -18.44 3.04 11.60
N ASN A 187 -18.36 4.27 11.08
CA ASN A 187 -19.22 4.73 9.98
C ASN A 187 -18.87 4.02 8.66
N GLY A 188 -17.60 3.67 8.48
CA GLY A 188 -17.12 2.98 7.30
C GLY A 188 -17.42 3.70 5.99
N ASP A 189 -18.12 3.03 5.07
CA ASP A 189 -18.57 3.57 3.78
C ASP A 189 -20.06 3.93 3.75
N GLU A 190 -20.72 3.98 4.92
CA GLU A 190 -22.11 4.40 5.03
C GLU A 190 -22.28 5.86 4.56
N ARG A 191 -23.45 6.15 3.96
CA ARG A 191 -23.79 7.50 3.48
C ARG A 191 -24.15 8.43 4.64
N GLU A 192 -24.92 7.93 5.59
CA GLU A 192 -25.34 8.66 6.78
C GLU A 192 -24.37 8.41 7.93
N VAL A 193 -23.92 9.48 8.57
CA VAL A 193 -22.97 9.41 9.69
C VAL A 193 -23.73 9.00 10.96
N LYS A 194 -23.48 7.78 11.45
CA LYS A 194 -24.08 7.26 12.68
C LYS A 194 -23.27 7.59 13.94
N PHE A 195 -21.95 7.69 13.82
CA PHE A 195 -21.04 7.97 14.92
C PHE A 195 -20.38 9.33 14.72
N HIS A 196 -20.62 10.25 15.65
CA HIS A 196 -19.96 11.55 15.66
C HIS A 196 -19.42 11.90 17.06
N PRO A 197 -18.21 12.48 17.18
CA PRO A 197 -17.61 12.85 18.47
C PRO A 197 -18.53 13.71 19.36
N ASN A 198 -19.29 14.63 18.77
CA ASN A 198 -20.23 15.51 19.50
C ASN A 198 -21.44 14.78 20.10
N GLN A 199 -21.72 13.54 19.67
CA GLN A 199 -22.82 12.73 20.23
C GLN A 199 -22.36 11.89 21.43
N LEU A 200 -21.05 11.83 21.69
CA LEU A 200 -20.49 11.07 22.80
C LEU A 200 -20.86 11.72 24.14
N ARG A 201 -21.27 10.88 25.08
CA ARG A 201 -21.64 11.22 26.46
C ARG A 201 -20.83 10.40 27.45
N LEU A 202 -20.90 10.75 28.73
CA LEU A 202 -20.14 10.10 29.80
C LEU A 202 -20.42 8.58 29.92
N ASP A 203 -21.65 8.17 29.63
CA ASP A 203 -22.15 6.79 29.63
C ASP A 203 -21.97 6.07 28.29
N THR A 204 -21.41 6.73 27.27
CA THR A 204 -21.24 6.12 25.95
C THR A 204 -20.27 4.95 26.02
N ARG A 205 -20.75 3.79 25.55
CA ARG A 205 -20.00 2.53 25.52
C ARG A 205 -20.10 1.89 24.15
N LEU A 206 -18.98 1.37 23.66
CA LEU A 206 -18.95 0.59 22.43
C LEU A 206 -19.41 -0.85 22.69
N GLN A 207 -20.22 -1.38 21.78
CA GLN A 207 -20.70 -2.76 21.82
C GLN A 207 -19.59 -3.75 21.39
N PRO A 208 -19.66 -5.03 21.80
CA PRO A 208 -18.67 -6.04 21.43
C PRO A 208 -18.42 -6.15 19.93
N GLU A 209 -19.47 -6.01 19.11
CA GLU A 209 -19.40 -6.06 17.64
C GLU A 209 -18.65 -4.86 17.06
N GLN A 210 -18.75 -3.69 17.69
CA GLN A 210 -18.01 -2.50 17.28
C GLN A 210 -16.52 -2.64 17.65
N LEU A 211 -16.23 -3.21 18.81
CA LEU A 211 -14.86 -3.47 19.25
C LEU A 211 -14.15 -4.50 18.35
N SER A 212 -14.86 -5.56 17.95
CA SER A 212 -14.29 -6.58 17.06
C SER A 212 -13.91 -6.02 15.68
N LEU A 213 -14.65 -5.01 15.18
CA LEU A 213 -14.30 -4.27 13.97
C LEU A 213 -13.10 -3.33 14.17
N LEU A 214 -12.98 -2.69 15.33
CA LEU A 214 -11.94 -1.69 15.62
C LEU A 214 -10.57 -2.30 15.89
N ILE A 215 -10.50 -3.42 16.61
CA ILE A 215 -9.24 -4.07 16.99
C ILE A 215 -8.31 -4.29 15.78
N PRO A 216 -8.74 -4.96 14.68
CA PRO A 216 -7.87 -5.17 13.53
C PRO A 216 -7.48 -3.85 12.86
N GLU A 217 -8.30 -2.80 12.93
CA GLU A 217 -8.10 -1.51 12.26
C GLU A 217 -7.20 -0.53 13.03
N LEU A 218 -7.23 -0.55 14.36
CA LEU A 218 -6.35 0.30 15.19
C LEU A 218 -5.07 -0.41 15.62
N LYS A 219 -5.01 -1.74 15.62
CA LYS A 219 -3.77 -2.45 15.93
C LYS A 219 -2.67 -2.02 14.98
N GLY A 220 -1.55 -1.63 15.57
CA GLY A 220 -0.42 -1.05 14.89
C GLY A 220 -0.51 0.46 14.64
N VAL A 221 -1.65 1.14 14.75
CA VAL A 221 -1.64 2.60 14.55
C VAL A 221 -0.69 3.27 15.54
N SER A 222 0.08 4.24 15.07
CA SER A 222 0.95 5.03 15.94
C SER A 222 0.22 6.28 16.41
N ILE A 223 0.41 6.63 17.68
CA ILE A 223 -0.31 7.71 18.34
C ILE A 223 0.62 8.55 19.22
N HIS A 224 0.22 9.80 19.47
CA HIS A 224 0.73 10.64 20.54
C HIS A 224 -0.34 10.79 21.63
N THR A 225 0.08 11.15 22.83
CA THR A 225 -0.83 11.42 23.93
C THR A 225 -0.92 12.93 24.19
N THR A 226 -2.12 13.44 24.47
CA THR A 226 -2.37 14.89 24.61
C THR A 226 -2.34 15.39 26.06
N HIS A 227 -2.45 14.48 27.04
CA HIS A 227 -2.47 14.83 28.47
C HIS A 227 -1.10 15.19 29.07
N ARG A 228 -0.03 15.07 28.29
CA ARG A 228 1.35 15.43 28.69
C ARG A 228 1.95 16.33 27.63
N ASN A 229 2.84 17.22 28.05
CA ASN A 229 3.65 18.02 27.14
C ASN A 229 4.84 17.19 26.60
N GLN A 230 4.55 16.10 25.88
CA GLN A 230 5.54 15.17 25.34
C GLN A 230 5.12 14.67 23.95
N ASP A 231 5.99 14.83 22.95
CA ASP A 231 5.74 14.36 21.58
C ASP A 231 6.02 12.85 21.38
N ARG A 232 5.88 12.06 22.44
CA ARG A 232 6.25 10.64 22.37
C ARG A 232 5.28 9.85 21.50
N ILE A 233 5.84 9.09 20.54
CA ILE A 233 5.09 8.18 19.69
C ILE A 233 4.98 6.80 20.34
N TYR A 234 3.75 6.34 20.52
CA TYR A 234 3.41 4.98 20.91
C TYR A 234 2.82 4.20 19.73
N ARG A 235 2.89 2.86 19.78
CA ARG A 235 2.25 1.99 18.79
C ARG A 235 1.22 1.11 19.47
N ILE A 236 -0.03 1.20 19.02
CA ILE A 236 -1.15 0.43 19.57
C ILE A 236 -0.88 -1.06 19.38
N LYS A 237 -0.93 -1.80 20.48
CA LYS A 237 -0.83 -3.26 20.51
C LYS A 237 -2.20 -3.91 20.57
N ASP A 238 -3.12 -3.29 21.30
CA ASP A 238 -4.48 -3.78 21.46
C ASP A 238 -5.46 -2.66 21.85
N ILE A 239 -6.75 -2.95 21.74
CA ILE A 239 -7.84 -2.17 22.32
C ILE A 239 -8.54 -3.04 23.36
N LEU A 240 -8.74 -2.51 24.56
CA LEU A 240 -9.25 -3.27 25.71
C LEU A 240 -10.50 -2.62 26.31
N SER A 241 -10.86 -3.07 27.50
CA SER A 241 -12.00 -2.59 28.28
C SER A 241 -11.92 -1.08 28.62
N THR A 242 -12.85 -0.61 29.43
CA THR A 242 -13.04 0.80 29.75
C THR A 242 -12.07 1.30 30.83
N ALA A 243 -11.90 2.62 30.94
CA ALA A 243 -11.09 3.24 31.99
C ALA A 243 -11.62 2.94 33.41
N VAL A 244 -12.93 2.76 33.54
CA VAL A 244 -13.61 2.42 34.82
C VAL A 244 -13.29 0.99 35.27
N SER A 245 -13.21 0.05 34.32
CA SER A 245 -13.05 -1.38 34.62
C SER A 245 -11.58 -1.80 34.74
N MET A 246 -10.69 -1.20 33.96
CA MET A 246 -9.27 -1.57 33.95
C MET A 246 -8.56 -1.05 35.20
N LYS A 247 -7.99 -1.96 35.99
CA LYS A 247 -7.23 -1.65 37.21
C LYS A 247 -5.75 -2.00 37.05
N PHE A 248 -4.90 -1.27 37.76
CA PHE A 248 -3.47 -1.56 37.87
C PHE A 248 -2.97 -1.23 39.28
N LYS A 249 -1.84 -1.83 39.67
CA LYS A 249 -1.22 -1.57 40.97
C LYS A 249 -0.41 -0.28 40.93
N ARG A 250 -0.70 0.65 41.83
CA ARG A 250 0.06 1.88 42.10
C ARG A 250 0.30 1.98 43.60
N ASP A 251 1.56 2.07 44.00
CA ASP A 251 1.96 2.21 45.41
C ASP A 251 1.33 1.14 46.34
N GLY A 252 1.25 -0.11 45.83
CA GLY A 252 0.65 -1.25 46.53
C GLY A 252 -0.88 -1.33 46.51
N LYS A 253 -1.58 -0.30 46.01
CA LYS A 253 -3.05 -0.26 45.91
C LYS A 253 -3.51 -0.51 44.48
N GLU A 254 -4.64 -1.21 44.31
CA GLU A 254 -5.30 -1.30 43.01
C GLU A 254 -6.11 -0.03 42.74
N VAL A 255 -5.82 0.62 41.62
CA VAL A 255 -6.48 1.86 41.19
C VAL A 255 -6.94 1.65 39.74
N SER A 256 -8.16 2.07 39.43
CA SER A 256 -8.65 2.06 38.05
C SER A 256 -7.95 3.13 37.21
N VAL A 257 -7.92 2.97 35.89
CA VAL A 257 -7.39 3.99 34.99
C VAL A 257 -8.17 5.30 35.14
N ALA A 258 -9.50 5.24 35.29
CA ALA A 258 -10.34 6.43 35.50
C ALA A 258 -9.99 7.18 36.80
N GLU A 259 -9.81 6.45 37.91
CA GLU A 259 -9.40 7.05 39.20
C GLU A 259 -8.00 7.68 39.10
N TYR A 260 -7.05 6.97 38.51
CA TYR A 260 -5.69 7.50 38.30
C TYR A 260 -5.70 8.81 37.51
N PHE A 261 -6.44 8.88 36.41
CA PHE A 261 -6.51 10.09 35.59
C PHE A 261 -7.18 11.23 36.34
N ARG A 262 -8.27 10.97 37.07
CA ARG A 262 -8.93 11.97 37.90
C ARG A 262 -8.00 12.57 38.95
N ASP A 263 -7.21 11.74 39.62
CA ASP A 263 -6.35 12.16 40.73
C ASP A 263 -5.06 12.86 40.26
N VAL A 264 -4.53 12.52 39.07
CA VAL A 264 -3.22 13.01 38.59
C VAL A 264 -3.34 14.12 37.54
N TYR A 265 -4.37 14.10 36.69
CA TYR A 265 -4.52 15.04 35.58
C TYR A 265 -5.87 15.78 35.59
N GLY A 266 -6.97 15.05 35.70
CA GLY A 266 -8.34 15.55 35.64
C GLY A 266 -9.32 14.46 35.21
N PRO A 267 -10.63 14.65 35.44
CA PRO A 267 -11.64 13.67 35.12
C PRO A 267 -11.75 13.46 33.59
N LEU A 268 -11.88 12.19 33.21
CA LEU A 268 -12.13 11.76 31.82
C LEU A 268 -13.54 12.17 31.38
N LYS A 269 -13.71 12.65 30.14
CA LYS A 269 -15.03 12.98 29.58
C LYS A 269 -15.77 11.73 29.15
N TYR A 270 -15.04 10.70 28.72
CA TYR A 270 -15.60 9.47 28.16
C TYR A 270 -14.98 8.22 28.81
N PRO A 271 -15.14 8.03 30.13
CA PRO A 271 -14.47 6.95 30.86
C PRO A 271 -14.94 5.54 30.46
N ASN A 272 -16.11 5.43 29.81
CA ASN A 272 -16.70 4.18 29.32
C ASN A 272 -16.30 3.83 27.87
N LEU A 273 -15.51 4.68 27.19
CA LEU A 273 -14.86 4.30 25.95
C LEU A 273 -13.67 3.37 26.20
N PRO A 274 -13.26 2.57 25.19
CA PRO A 274 -12.16 1.64 25.36
C PRO A 274 -10.82 2.34 25.60
N LEU A 275 -9.90 1.59 26.20
CA LEU A 275 -8.50 1.96 26.34
C LEU A 275 -7.67 1.41 25.17
N VAL A 276 -6.62 2.13 24.77
CA VAL A 276 -5.56 1.55 23.95
C VAL A 276 -4.46 1.01 24.84
N GLN A 277 -4.02 -0.22 24.55
CA GLN A 277 -2.83 -0.81 25.14
C GLN A 277 -1.62 -0.53 24.24
N VAL A 278 -0.56 0.00 24.84
CA VAL A 278 0.75 0.20 24.22
C VAL A 278 1.85 -0.40 25.09
N GLY A 279 3.10 -0.39 24.60
CA GLY A 279 4.24 -0.96 25.32
C GLY A 279 4.45 -2.46 25.04
N SER A 280 5.22 -3.12 25.90
CA SER A 280 5.45 -4.57 25.84
C SER A 280 4.40 -5.32 26.65
N LYS A 281 4.27 -6.63 26.44
CA LYS A 281 3.39 -7.49 27.27
C LYS A 281 3.75 -7.40 28.77
N THR A 282 5.04 -7.26 29.07
CA THR A 282 5.58 -7.19 30.45
C THR A 282 5.47 -5.80 31.08
N LYS A 283 5.32 -4.74 30.27
CA LYS A 283 5.17 -3.34 30.72
C LYS A 283 4.08 -2.68 29.88
N ALA A 284 2.85 -3.17 30.05
CA ALA A 284 1.68 -2.63 29.38
C ALA A 284 1.38 -1.23 29.92
N ILE A 285 1.05 -0.31 29.01
CA ILE A 285 0.61 1.05 29.32
C ILE A 285 -0.76 1.23 28.68
N TYR A 286 -1.69 1.80 29.44
CA TYR A 286 -3.06 2.02 28.98
C TYR A 286 -3.34 3.51 28.85
N PHE A 287 -3.88 3.92 27.70
CA PHE A 287 -4.32 5.29 27.49
C PHE A 287 -5.81 5.33 27.12
N PRO A 288 -6.60 6.24 27.73
CA PRO A 288 -7.93 6.58 27.24
C PRO A 288 -7.86 7.09 25.80
N VAL A 289 -8.77 6.61 24.94
CA VAL A 289 -8.81 7.01 23.53
C VAL A 289 -9.02 8.52 23.35
N GLU A 290 -9.69 9.18 24.29
CA GLU A 290 -9.91 10.63 24.28
C GLU A 290 -8.62 11.45 24.46
N LEU A 291 -7.57 10.83 24.99
CA LEU A 291 -6.27 11.47 25.22
C LEU A 291 -5.23 11.09 24.16
N CYS A 292 -5.67 10.52 23.03
CA CYS A 292 -4.81 10.01 21.97
C CYS A 292 -5.05 10.74 20.64
N GLN A 293 -3.96 11.06 19.94
CA GLN A 293 -3.95 11.64 18.59
C GLN A 293 -3.23 10.68 17.64
N VAL A 294 -3.73 10.48 16.41
CA VAL A 294 -3.01 9.72 15.39
C VAL A 294 -1.70 10.41 15.03
N ALA A 295 -0.60 9.66 14.97
CA ALA A 295 0.72 10.21 14.62
C ALA A 295 0.74 10.67 13.16
N ASN A 296 1.41 11.79 12.91
CA ASN A 296 1.46 12.42 11.60
C ASN A 296 2.20 11.56 10.56
N CYS A 297 1.85 11.74 9.29
CA CYS A 297 2.54 11.14 8.14
C CYS A 297 2.65 9.60 8.18
N GLN A 298 1.69 8.92 8.83
CA GLN A 298 1.66 7.47 8.89
C GLN A 298 0.97 6.89 7.65
N ARG A 299 1.74 6.18 6.82
CA ARG A 299 1.22 5.46 5.66
C ARG A 299 0.26 4.34 6.10
N TYR A 300 -0.88 4.26 5.43
CA TYR A 300 -1.82 3.16 5.56
C TYR A 300 -1.34 1.96 4.74
N ASN A 301 -0.91 0.90 5.42
CA ASN A 301 -0.35 -0.31 4.79
C ASN A 301 -1.27 -1.54 4.87
N LYS A 302 -2.51 -1.37 5.33
CA LYS A 302 -3.49 -2.46 5.38
C LYS A 302 -4.16 -2.62 4.02
N LYS A 303 -4.78 -3.78 3.79
CA LYS A 303 -5.56 -4.03 2.58
C LYS A 303 -6.69 -2.99 2.50
N LEU A 304 -6.83 -2.35 1.35
CA LEU A 304 -7.90 -1.41 1.08
C LEU A 304 -9.21 -2.16 0.84
N LYS A 305 -10.32 -1.56 1.27
CA LYS A 305 -11.67 -2.05 1.00
C LYS A 305 -12.06 -1.70 -0.43
N ALA A 306 -13.01 -2.44 -1.02
CA ALA A 306 -13.39 -2.27 -2.42
C ALA A 306 -13.87 -0.83 -2.76
N CYS A 307 -14.62 -0.20 -1.85
CA CYS A 307 -15.05 1.19 -1.98
C CYS A 307 -13.87 2.18 -2.00
N GLN A 308 -12.84 1.93 -1.20
CA GLN A 308 -11.62 2.75 -1.15
C GLN A 308 -10.81 2.57 -2.42
N THR A 309 -10.59 1.33 -2.87
CA THR A 309 -9.90 1.04 -4.14
C THR A 309 -10.59 1.73 -5.31
N THR A 310 -11.92 1.64 -5.37
CA THR A 310 -12.72 2.32 -6.42
C THR A 310 -12.54 3.84 -6.37
N SER A 311 -12.58 4.43 -5.17
CA SER A 311 -12.40 5.87 -4.99
C SER A 311 -11.01 6.34 -5.38
N ILE A 312 -9.98 5.57 -5.02
CA ILE A 312 -8.59 5.84 -5.41
C ILE A 312 -8.42 5.72 -6.92
N ILE A 313 -8.97 4.68 -7.56
CA ILE A 313 -8.92 4.55 -9.02
C ILE A 313 -9.57 5.76 -9.67
N ARG A 314 -10.77 6.18 -9.24
CA ARG A 314 -11.45 7.37 -9.78
C ARG A 314 -10.62 8.65 -9.61
N PHE A 315 -9.94 8.82 -8.48
CA PHE A 315 -9.13 10.00 -8.21
C PHE A 315 -7.80 10.00 -8.98
N ALA A 316 -7.14 8.84 -9.06
CA ALA A 316 -5.79 8.71 -9.62
C ALA A 316 -5.79 8.48 -11.14
N SER A 317 -6.91 8.04 -11.72
CA SER A 317 -7.03 7.79 -13.15
C SER A 317 -6.98 9.10 -13.93
N THR A 318 -6.05 9.15 -14.88
CA THR A 318 -5.97 10.23 -15.87
C THR A 318 -5.53 9.67 -17.20
N ASP A 319 -5.95 10.31 -18.28
CA ASP A 319 -5.46 10.05 -19.62
C ASP A 319 -3.95 10.31 -19.73
N ALA A 320 -3.32 9.71 -20.75
CA ALA A 320 -1.87 9.76 -20.94
C ALA A 320 -1.34 11.20 -21.16
N PRO A 321 -1.95 12.05 -22.01
CA PRO A 321 -1.55 13.45 -22.13
C PRO A 321 -1.57 14.22 -20.80
N THR A 322 -2.66 14.12 -20.04
CA THR A 322 -2.78 14.77 -18.73
C THR A 322 -1.73 14.26 -17.75
N ARG A 323 -1.45 12.95 -17.73
CA ARG A 323 -0.39 12.38 -16.88
C ARG A 323 0.99 12.91 -17.27
N ASN A 324 1.28 13.05 -18.57
CA ASN A 324 2.55 13.61 -19.04
C ASN A 324 2.73 15.06 -18.56
N LEU A 325 1.71 15.91 -18.74
CA LEU A 325 1.73 17.29 -18.24
C LEU A 325 1.92 17.35 -16.72
N LYS A 326 1.26 16.45 -15.97
CA LYS A 326 1.45 16.31 -14.53
C LYS A 326 2.90 15.95 -14.15
N CYS A 327 3.55 15.07 -14.92
CA CYS A 327 4.97 14.74 -14.71
C CYS A 327 5.87 15.94 -14.98
N ILE A 328 5.68 16.64 -16.10
CA ILE A 328 6.46 17.84 -16.45
C ILE A 328 6.31 18.92 -15.37
N ASP A 329 5.09 19.18 -14.91
CA ASP A 329 4.81 20.14 -13.83
C ASP A 329 5.51 19.75 -12.52
N MET A 330 5.50 18.47 -12.16
CA MET A 330 6.19 17.98 -10.96
C MET A 330 7.72 18.15 -11.07
N VAL A 331 8.32 17.93 -12.23
CA VAL A 331 9.77 18.17 -12.46
C VAL A 331 10.10 19.65 -12.29
N LYS A 332 9.30 20.54 -12.89
CA LYS A 332 9.48 21.99 -12.77
C LYS A 332 9.37 22.45 -11.31
N LYS A 333 8.31 22.05 -10.61
CA LYS A 333 8.09 22.39 -9.18
C LYS A 333 9.15 21.79 -8.26
N SER A 334 9.70 20.63 -8.63
CA SER A 334 10.75 19.96 -7.88
C SER A 334 12.08 20.69 -7.90
N ASN A 335 12.29 21.57 -8.89
CA ASN A 335 13.46 22.42 -9.06
C ASN A 335 14.79 21.71 -8.70
N PHE A 336 14.97 20.51 -9.25
CA PHE A 336 16.08 19.61 -8.89
C PHE A 336 17.47 20.26 -9.02
N ASN A 337 17.67 21.13 -10.02
CA ASN A 337 18.96 21.78 -10.23
C ASN A 337 19.28 22.85 -9.17
N SER A 338 18.31 23.24 -8.35
CA SER A 338 18.51 24.09 -7.17
C SER A 338 18.66 23.29 -5.87
N ASP A 339 18.53 21.96 -5.92
CA ASP A 339 18.75 21.09 -4.76
C ASP A 339 20.24 21.14 -4.37
N PRO A 340 20.57 21.55 -3.13
CA PRO A 340 21.96 21.70 -2.69
C PRO A 340 22.72 20.37 -2.68
N PHE A 341 22.06 19.23 -2.44
CA PHE A 341 22.68 17.92 -2.53
C PHE A 341 23.06 17.63 -3.99
N LEU A 342 22.12 17.76 -4.92
CA LEU A 342 22.41 17.49 -6.34
C LEU A 342 23.52 18.38 -6.89
N LYS A 343 23.50 19.67 -6.54
CA LYS A 343 24.53 20.63 -6.93
C LYS A 343 25.91 20.26 -6.38
N SER A 344 25.99 19.84 -5.13
CA SER A 344 27.26 19.46 -4.47
C SER A 344 27.90 18.21 -5.07
N PHE A 345 27.08 17.28 -5.58
CA PHE A 345 27.54 16.10 -6.32
C PHE A 345 27.72 16.35 -7.83
N GLY A 346 27.50 17.58 -8.32
CA GLY A 346 27.65 17.94 -9.73
C GLY A 346 26.58 17.33 -10.65
N VAL A 347 25.43 16.93 -10.10
CA VAL A 347 24.34 16.31 -10.88
C VAL A 347 23.38 17.38 -11.38
N GLN A 348 23.10 17.36 -12.68
CA GLN A 348 22.11 18.21 -13.33
C GLN A 348 21.05 17.35 -14.02
N ILE A 349 19.80 17.75 -13.89
CA ILE A 349 18.64 17.09 -14.49
C ILE A 349 18.07 17.99 -15.58
N LYS A 350 17.91 17.42 -16.78
CA LYS A 350 17.20 18.06 -17.89
C LYS A 350 15.71 18.16 -17.55
N ALA A 351 15.11 19.33 -17.79
CA ALA A 351 13.71 19.59 -17.42
C ALA A 351 12.71 18.95 -18.40
N GLU A 352 13.11 18.79 -19.67
CA GLU A 352 12.27 18.22 -20.70
C GLU A 352 12.32 16.67 -20.68
N PRO A 353 11.19 15.99 -20.94
CA PRO A 353 11.19 14.55 -21.16
C PRO A 353 12.11 14.16 -22.31
N MET A 354 12.70 12.97 -22.20
CA MET A 354 13.47 12.38 -23.29
C MET A 354 12.53 12.01 -24.46
N ILE A 355 12.88 12.46 -25.66
CA ILE A 355 12.21 12.06 -26.90
C ILE A 355 12.86 10.76 -27.38
N VAL A 356 12.02 9.78 -27.73
CA VAL A 356 12.45 8.46 -28.24
C VAL A 356 11.58 8.10 -29.43
N ASP A 357 12.21 7.59 -30.48
CA ASP A 357 11.50 7.08 -31.65
C ASP A 357 10.92 5.69 -31.36
N GLY A 358 9.59 5.60 -31.42
CA GLY A 358 8.86 4.34 -31.31
C GLY A 358 8.52 3.75 -32.68
N ARG A 359 8.16 2.46 -32.72
CA ARG A 359 7.59 1.80 -33.90
C ARG A 359 6.28 1.13 -33.54
N VAL A 360 5.24 1.34 -34.35
CA VAL A 360 3.97 0.62 -34.26
C VAL A 360 4.08 -0.61 -35.15
N LEU A 361 4.14 -1.80 -34.53
CA LEU A 361 4.22 -3.05 -35.28
C LEU A 361 2.88 -3.37 -35.94
N PRO A 362 2.87 -3.93 -37.17
CA PRO A 362 1.63 -4.37 -37.79
C PRO A 362 1.00 -5.51 -36.95
N PRO A 363 -0.30 -5.45 -36.65
CA PRO A 363 -0.96 -6.48 -35.89
C PRO A 363 -1.05 -7.80 -36.69
N PRO A 364 -0.93 -8.97 -36.04
CA PRO A 364 -1.09 -10.26 -36.71
C PRO A 364 -2.53 -10.46 -37.18
N ARG A 365 -2.72 -11.24 -38.25
CA ARG A 365 -4.05 -11.64 -38.72
C ARG A 365 -4.54 -12.83 -37.89
N LEU A 366 -5.81 -12.77 -37.48
CA LEU A 366 -6.46 -13.79 -36.68
C LEU A 366 -7.39 -14.62 -37.56
N GLU A 367 -7.14 -15.92 -37.63
CA GLU A 367 -7.94 -16.86 -38.41
C GLU A 367 -8.96 -17.59 -37.51
N TYR A 368 -10.22 -17.57 -37.91
CA TYR A 368 -11.32 -18.27 -37.21
C TYR A 368 -11.63 -19.61 -37.85
N GLY A 369 -12.64 -20.34 -37.36
CA GLY A 369 -13.08 -21.59 -37.99
C GLY A 369 -13.83 -21.33 -39.28
N LYS A 370 -13.79 -22.30 -40.20
CA LYS A 370 -14.69 -22.33 -41.35
C LYS A 370 -16.04 -22.86 -40.89
N GLY A 371 -17.12 -22.11 -41.13
CA GLY A 371 -18.46 -22.72 -41.07
C GLY A 371 -18.61 -23.81 -42.13
N ASN A 372 -19.54 -24.76 -41.95
CA ASN A 372 -19.82 -25.80 -42.95
C ASN A 372 -20.14 -25.13 -44.30
N GLY A 373 -19.20 -25.19 -45.25
CA GLY A 373 -19.29 -24.53 -46.57
C GLY A 373 -19.10 -23.00 -46.57
N GLY A 374 -18.73 -22.39 -45.43
CA GLY A 374 -18.58 -20.94 -45.27
C GLY A 374 -17.18 -20.40 -45.60
N ARG A 375 -17.09 -19.08 -45.84
CA ARG A 375 -15.82 -18.39 -46.08
C ARG A 375 -14.98 -18.34 -44.80
N GLN A 376 -13.67 -18.54 -44.95
CA GLN A 376 -12.67 -18.33 -43.90
C GLN A 376 -12.75 -16.88 -43.38
N ILE A 377 -13.05 -16.70 -42.10
CA ILE A 377 -13.04 -15.39 -41.46
C ILE A 377 -11.61 -15.11 -40.98
N ILE A 378 -11.06 -13.98 -41.45
CA ILE A 378 -9.74 -13.50 -41.04
C ILE A 378 -9.89 -12.06 -40.59
N LEU A 379 -9.57 -11.78 -39.33
CA LEU A 379 -9.62 -10.45 -38.76
C LEU A 379 -8.22 -9.87 -38.65
N THR A 380 -8.12 -8.56 -38.75
CA THR A 380 -6.90 -7.83 -38.39
C THR A 380 -7.24 -6.94 -37.21
N PRO A 381 -6.64 -7.14 -36.03
CA PRO A 381 -6.88 -6.30 -34.87
C PRO A 381 -6.66 -4.82 -35.19
N LYS A 382 -7.50 -3.97 -34.62
CA LYS A 382 -7.37 -2.52 -34.69
C LYS A 382 -7.22 -1.98 -33.27
N ASP A 383 -6.20 -1.16 -33.04
CA ASP A 383 -5.90 -0.57 -31.73
C ASP A 383 -5.83 -1.63 -30.60
N GLY A 384 -5.30 -2.82 -30.92
CA GLY A 384 -5.15 -3.93 -29.98
C GLY A 384 -6.43 -4.72 -29.69
N ALA A 385 -7.55 -4.40 -30.35
CA ALA A 385 -8.82 -5.09 -30.18
C ALA A 385 -9.33 -5.71 -31.49
N TRP A 386 -10.13 -6.75 -31.39
CA TRP A 386 -10.87 -7.33 -32.50
C TRP A 386 -12.24 -7.79 -31.98
N ASN A 387 -13.24 -7.75 -32.84
CA ASN A 387 -14.55 -8.32 -32.58
C ASN A 387 -15.11 -8.86 -33.90
N SER A 388 -15.79 -10.00 -33.83
CA SER A 388 -16.69 -10.46 -34.88
C SER A 388 -17.98 -10.92 -34.21
N ASN A 389 -19.12 -10.46 -34.73
CA ASN A 389 -20.42 -10.90 -34.21
C ASN A 389 -20.79 -12.30 -34.73
N GLU A 390 -20.24 -12.67 -35.89
CA GLU A 390 -20.48 -13.96 -36.52
C GLU A 390 -19.12 -14.62 -36.75
N PHE A 391 -18.78 -15.62 -35.93
CA PHE A 391 -17.59 -16.41 -36.09
C PHE A 391 -17.81 -17.82 -35.58
N LYS A 392 -16.96 -18.75 -36.02
CA LYS A 392 -16.80 -20.03 -35.35
C LYS A 392 -15.38 -20.15 -34.81
N PHE A 393 -15.18 -20.86 -33.70
CA PHE A 393 -13.83 -21.12 -33.22
C PHE A 393 -13.02 -21.88 -34.27
N PHE A 394 -11.71 -21.58 -34.37
CA PHE A 394 -10.79 -22.22 -35.31
C PHE A 394 -10.90 -23.74 -35.27
N GLU A 395 -10.89 -24.26 -34.05
CA GLU A 395 -11.28 -25.63 -33.72
C GLU A 395 -12.44 -25.53 -32.73
N SER A 396 -13.61 -26.04 -33.13
CA SER A 396 -14.80 -25.98 -32.29
C SER A 396 -14.87 -27.21 -31.39
N ALA A 397 -15.20 -27.00 -30.12
CA ALA A 397 -15.34 -28.08 -29.14
C ALA A 397 -16.66 -28.84 -29.31
N TYR A 398 -16.65 -30.09 -28.88
CA TYR A 398 -17.84 -30.92 -28.74
C TYR A 398 -18.07 -31.19 -27.24
N CYS A 399 -19.28 -30.90 -26.77
CA CYS A 399 -19.75 -31.19 -25.42
C CYS A 399 -20.93 -32.14 -25.54
N GLU A 400 -20.74 -33.41 -25.18
CA GLU A 400 -21.78 -34.44 -25.28
C GLU A 400 -22.86 -34.22 -24.22
N SER A 401 -22.46 -33.74 -23.05
CA SER A 401 -23.30 -33.65 -21.87
C SER A 401 -22.86 -32.53 -20.96
N PHE A 402 -23.82 -31.72 -20.52
CA PHE A 402 -23.58 -30.66 -19.54
C PHE A 402 -24.69 -30.62 -18.48
N GLY A 403 -24.37 -30.01 -17.35
CA GLY A 403 -25.31 -29.72 -16.27
C GLY A 403 -25.32 -28.25 -15.86
N PHE A 404 -26.35 -27.86 -15.13
CA PHE A 404 -26.46 -26.53 -14.54
C PHE A 404 -26.66 -26.62 -13.03
N VAL A 405 -25.97 -25.75 -12.30
CA VAL A 405 -26.03 -25.64 -10.84
C VAL A 405 -26.33 -24.21 -10.45
N SER A 406 -27.28 -24.03 -9.54
CA SER A 406 -27.71 -22.72 -9.07
C SER A 406 -27.48 -22.58 -7.56
N PHE A 407 -26.67 -21.62 -7.16
CA PHE A 407 -26.60 -21.09 -5.79
C PHE A 407 -27.44 -19.81 -5.62
N LEU A 408 -28.22 -19.46 -6.65
CA LEU A 408 -29.12 -18.31 -6.60
C LEU A 408 -30.37 -18.62 -5.75
N PRO A 409 -31.00 -17.61 -5.15
CA PRO A 409 -32.29 -17.78 -4.48
C PRO A 409 -33.37 -18.36 -5.42
N PRO A 410 -34.30 -19.20 -4.92
CA PRO A 410 -35.30 -19.89 -5.75
C PRO A 410 -36.16 -18.97 -6.63
N HIS A 411 -36.44 -17.74 -6.17
CA HIS A 411 -37.23 -16.76 -6.93
C HIS A 411 -36.53 -16.26 -8.21
N LYS A 412 -35.24 -16.57 -8.41
CA LYS A 412 -34.48 -16.27 -9.65
C LYS A 412 -34.39 -17.45 -10.62
N ALA A 413 -35.04 -18.58 -10.33
CA ALA A 413 -34.92 -19.80 -11.14
C ALA A 413 -35.37 -19.60 -12.60
N SER A 414 -36.41 -18.79 -12.85
CA SER A 414 -36.89 -18.49 -14.21
C SER A 414 -35.87 -17.73 -15.05
N MET A 415 -35.16 -16.77 -14.44
CA MET A 415 -34.06 -16.04 -15.10
C MET A 415 -32.92 -16.99 -15.50
N LEU A 416 -32.63 -17.98 -14.66
CA LEU A 416 -31.57 -18.94 -14.94
C LEU A 416 -31.92 -19.85 -16.12
N GLN A 417 -33.18 -20.30 -16.24
CA GLN A 417 -33.62 -21.09 -17.38
C GLN A 417 -33.44 -20.35 -18.72
N GLU A 418 -33.85 -19.08 -18.78
CA GLU A 418 -33.63 -18.24 -19.97
C GLU A 418 -32.13 -18.07 -20.24
N PHE A 419 -31.33 -17.82 -19.21
CA PHE A 419 -29.88 -17.70 -19.33
C PHE A 419 -29.22 -18.98 -19.86
N CYS A 420 -29.67 -20.16 -19.43
CA CYS A 420 -29.20 -21.45 -19.95
C CYS A 420 -29.44 -21.55 -21.47
N LEU A 421 -30.63 -21.20 -21.93
CA LEU A 421 -30.97 -21.22 -23.35
C LEU A 421 -30.08 -20.25 -24.15
N GLN A 422 -29.80 -19.07 -23.61
CA GLN A 422 -28.92 -18.09 -24.24
C GLN A 422 -27.46 -18.57 -24.31
N ILE A 423 -26.96 -19.24 -23.27
CA ILE A 423 -25.63 -19.87 -23.29
C ILE A 423 -25.55 -20.90 -24.42
N VAL A 424 -26.50 -21.84 -24.48
CA VAL A 424 -26.51 -22.89 -25.50
C VAL A 424 -26.57 -22.29 -26.90
N ARG A 425 -27.45 -21.32 -27.13
CA ARG A 425 -27.54 -20.59 -28.42
C ARG A 425 -26.21 -19.93 -28.79
N THR A 426 -25.54 -19.30 -27.84
CA THR A 426 -24.25 -18.62 -28.06
C THR A 426 -23.11 -19.61 -28.32
N CYS A 427 -23.03 -20.70 -27.55
CA CYS A 427 -22.05 -21.76 -27.80
C CYS A 427 -22.23 -22.34 -29.22
N ARG A 428 -23.47 -22.66 -29.61
CA ARG A 428 -23.75 -23.20 -30.94
C ARG A 428 -23.48 -22.21 -32.07
N SER A 429 -23.78 -20.91 -31.88
CA SER A 429 -23.45 -19.89 -32.89
C SER A 429 -21.95 -19.76 -33.12
N THR A 430 -21.14 -20.02 -32.10
CA THR A 430 -19.67 -20.04 -32.18
C THR A 430 -19.07 -21.38 -32.67
N GLY A 431 -19.93 -22.32 -33.09
CA GLY A 431 -19.51 -23.61 -33.63
C GLY A 431 -19.37 -24.72 -32.60
N ILE A 432 -19.48 -24.44 -31.29
CA ILE A 432 -19.46 -25.47 -30.25
C ILE A 432 -20.69 -26.35 -30.42
N GLU A 433 -20.47 -27.65 -30.55
CA GLU A 433 -21.53 -28.64 -30.61
C GLU A 433 -21.91 -29.04 -29.18
N MET A 434 -23.18 -28.82 -28.80
CA MET A 434 -23.71 -29.21 -27.49
C MET A 434 -25.22 -29.46 -27.53
N PRO A 435 -25.78 -30.26 -26.60
CA PRO A 435 -27.23 -30.49 -26.49
C PRO A 435 -28.04 -29.22 -26.23
N ASP A 436 -29.33 -29.25 -26.58
CA ASP A 436 -30.25 -28.11 -26.37
C ASP A 436 -30.67 -27.94 -24.90
N SER A 437 -30.58 -29.01 -24.10
CA SER A 437 -31.00 -29.03 -22.71
C SER A 437 -29.94 -29.70 -21.83
N PRO A 438 -29.70 -29.21 -20.60
CA PRO A 438 -28.80 -29.87 -19.67
C PRO A 438 -29.32 -31.26 -19.31
N LYS A 439 -28.41 -32.19 -19.03
CA LYS A 439 -28.76 -33.53 -18.50
C LYS A 439 -29.32 -33.44 -17.09
N PHE A 440 -28.89 -32.45 -16.31
CA PHE A 440 -29.41 -32.20 -14.98
C PHE A 440 -29.36 -30.72 -14.63
N TYR A 441 -30.30 -30.33 -13.77
CA TYR A 441 -30.35 -29.04 -13.12
C TYR A 441 -30.36 -29.28 -11.61
N GLU A 442 -29.41 -28.68 -10.89
CA GLU A 442 -29.31 -28.80 -9.43
C GLU A 442 -29.40 -27.44 -8.76
N GLN A 443 -30.31 -27.33 -7.79
CA GLN A 443 -30.47 -26.14 -6.96
C GLN A 443 -29.79 -26.37 -5.61
N ALA A 444 -28.81 -25.55 -5.28
CA ALA A 444 -28.18 -25.56 -3.98
C ALA A 444 -29.17 -25.13 -2.90
N ARG A 445 -29.11 -25.83 -1.76
CA ARG A 445 -29.86 -25.54 -0.55
C ARG A 445 -29.14 -24.43 0.23
N LYS A 446 -29.86 -23.81 1.16
CA LYS A 446 -29.39 -22.63 1.93
C LYS A 446 -28.02 -22.83 2.62
N ASN A 447 -27.72 -24.06 3.06
CA ASN A 447 -26.50 -24.40 3.79
C ASN A 447 -25.56 -25.30 2.99
N ASP A 448 -25.81 -25.49 1.69
CA ASP A 448 -24.91 -26.30 0.86
C ASP A 448 -23.64 -25.52 0.53
N THR A 449 -22.49 -26.17 0.69
CA THR A 449 -21.23 -25.74 0.09
C THR A 449 -21.13 -26.19 -1.36
N VAL A 450 -20.18 -25.62 -2.11
CA VAL A 450 -19.89 -26.05 -3.49
C VAL A 450 -19.56 -27.54 -3.55
N GLU A 451 -18.70 -28.01 -2.64
CA GLU A 451 -18.29 -29.42 -2.53
C GLU A 451 -19.50 -30.36 -2.33
N MET A 452 -20.41 -30.01 -1.42
CA MET A 452 -21.60 -30.83 -1.14
C MET A 452 -22.48 -31.00 -2.38
N VAL A 453 -22.66 -29.94 -3.16
CA VAL A 453 -23.48 -29.98 -4.37
C VAL A 453 -22.80 -30.79 -5.46
N PHE A 454 -21.50 -30.60 -5.65
CA PHE A 454 -20.72 -31.34 -6.63
C PHE A 454 -20.65 -32.83 -6.31
N LYS A 455 -20.53 -33.21 -5.03
CA LYS A 455 -20.61 -34.61 -4.61
C LYS A 455 -21.95 -35.24 -4.97
N ARG A 456 -23.07 -34.54 -4.70
CA ARG A 456 -24.41 -35.04 -5.10
C ARG A 456 -24.56 -35.18 -6.61
N ILE A 457 -23.96 -34.27 -7.38
CA ILE A 457 -23.95 -34.34 -8.84
C ILE A 457 -23.13 -35.53 -9.32
N ALA A 458 -21.94 -35.74 -8.75
CA ALA A 458 -21.10 -36.90 -9.05
C ALA A 458 -21.84 -38.20 -8.76
N ASP A 459 -22.42 -38.33 -7.56
CA ASP A 459 -23.20 -39.51 -7.18
C ASP A 459 -24.41 -39.74 -8.13
N LYS A 460 -25.03 -38.66 -8.62
CA LYS A 460 -26.13 -38.74 -9.60
C LYS A 460 -25.63 -39.17 -10.98
N CYS A 461 -24.51 -38.62 -11.42
CA CYS A 461 -23.88 -38.99 -12.68
C CYS A 461 -23.47 -40.47 -12.67
N ASP A 462 -22.89 -40.96 -11.57
CA ASP A 462 -22.49 -42.36 -11.41
C ASP A 462 -23.70 -43.29 -11.39
N ARG A 463 -24.77 -42.95 -10.65
CA ARG A 463 -26.01 -43.75 -10.61
C ARG A 463 -26.71 -43.84 -11.97
N ASP A 464 -26.76 -42.73 -12.70
CA ASP A 464 -27.52 -42.62 -13.95
C ASP A 464 -26.65 -42.96 -15.18
N GLY A 465 -25.38 -43.32 -14.99
CA GLY A 465 -24.43 -43.60 -16.07
C GLY A 465 -24.13 -42.38 -16.95
N ILE A 466 -24.28 -41.17 -16.42
CA ILE A 466 -24.09 -39.93 -17.15
C ILE A 466 -22.61 -39.52 -17.07
N LYS A 467 -21.92 -39.53 -18.22
CA LYS A 467 -20.68 -38.79 -18.36
C LYS A 467 -21.02 -37.31 -18.55
N CYS A 468 -20.51 -36.43 -17.70
CA CYS A 468 -20.74 -34.99 -17.78
C CYS A 468 -19.45 -34.27 -18.14
N ASP A 469 -19.43 -33.55 -19.26
CA ASP A 469 -18.23 -32.87 -19.76
C ASP A 469 -18.09 -31.46 -19.19
N LEU A 470 -19.21 -30.83 -18.83
CA LEU A 470 -19.23 -29.43 -18.38
C LEU A 470 -20.36 -29.16 -17.36
N VAL A 471 -20.07 -28.35 -16.35
CA VAL A 471 -21.07 -27.87 -15.39
C VAL A 471 -21.04 -26.35 -15.33
N PHE A 472 -22.16 -25.70 -15.63
CA PHE A 472 -22.32 -24.26 -15.44
C PHE A 472 -22.81 -23.98 -14.02
N VAL A 473 -22.10 -23.14 -13.28
CA VAL A 473 -22.44 -22.80 -11.89
C VAL A 473 -22.80 -21.31 -11.78
N ALA A 474 -24.05 -21.03 -11.40
CA ALA A 474 -24.54 -19.69 -11.12
C ALA A 474 -24.35 -19.37 -9.63
N LEU A 475 -23.48 -18.41 -9.32
CA LEU A 475 -23.17 -17.99 -7.95
C LEU A 475 -23.88 -16.67 -7.61
N PHE A 476 -24.21 -16.49 -6.33
CA PHE A 476 -24.77 -15.23 -5.82
C PHE A 476 -23.67 -14.19 -5.58
N SER A 477 -22.47 -14.61 -5.20
CA SER A 477 -21.30 -13.73 -5.06
C SER A 477 -20.00 -14.44 -5.42
N SER A 478 -18.97 -13.69 -5.80
CA SER A 478 -17.62 -14.22 -6.06
C SER A 478 -16.95 -14.80 -4.81
N GLU A 479 -17.41 -14.43 -3.60
CA GLU A 479 -16.88 -14.95 -2.33
C GLU A 479 -17.25 -16.43 -2.11
N GLN A 480 -18.36 -16.88 -2.70
CA GLN A 480 -18.75 -18.31 -2.66
C GLN A 480 -17.78 -19.20 -3.44
N TYR A 481 -17.06 -18.66 -4.44
CA TYR A 481 -16.07 -19.41 -5.19
C TYR A 481 -14.75 -19.57 -4.43
N GLY A 482 -14.32 -18.54 -3.69
CA GLY A 482 -12.99 -18.51 -3.07
C GLY A 482 -12.87 -19.18 -1.69
N ASN A 483 -14.00 -19.44 -1.02
CA ASN A 483 -14.01 -20.09 0.30
C ASN A 483 -14.24 -21.61 0.23
N ASP A 484 -14.79 -22.12 -0.88
CA ASP A 484 -15.25 -23.51 -1.03
C ASP A 484 -14.56 -24.29 -2.18
N CYS A 485 -13.60 -23.67 -2.90
CA CYS A 485 -12.79 -24.34 -3.93
C CYS A 485 -11.34 -24.56 -3.50
#